data_AF-A0A968TM99-F1
#
_entry.id   AF-A0A968TM99-F1
#
_cell.length_a   1.000
_cell.length_b   1.000
_cell.length_c   1.000
_cell.angle_alpha   90.00
_cell.angle_beta   90.00
_cell.angle_gamma   90.00
#
_symmetry.space_group_name_H-M   'P 1'
#
loop_
_entity.id
_entity.type
_entity.pdbx_description
1 polymer ?
#
loop_
_entity_poly.entity_id
_entity_poly.type
_entity_poly.pdbx_seq_one_letter_code
_entity_poly.pdbx_strand_id
1 'polypeptide(L)' 'MIILIMGVSGSGKTTIGKMLAESLHWQFRDADAFHSPEN' A
#
# COMPACT_ATOMS: atom_id res chain seq x y z
N MET A 1 1.28 10.54 10.37
CA MET A 1 0.78 9.20 10.74
C MET A 1 0.93 8.30 9.53
N ILE A 2 1.33 7.04 9.70
CA ILE A 2 1.58 6.08 8.60
C ILE A 2 0.74 4.83 8.87
N ILE A 3 0.06 4.30 7.86
CA ILE A 3 -0.69 3.05 7.93
C ILE A 3 -0.01 2.04 7.00
N LEU A 4 0.33 0.87 7.56
CA LEU A 4 0.93 -0.24 6.83
C LEU A 4 -0.11 -1.37 6.71
N ILE A 5 -0.42 -1.77 5.48
CA ILE A 5 -1.37 -2.86 5.21
C ILE A 5 -0.57 -4.09 4.77
N MET A 6 -0.54 -5.11 5.61
CA MET A 6 0.22 -6.35 5.38
C MET A 6 -0.71 -7.54 5.17
N GLY A 7 -0.20 -8.62 4.56
CA GLY A 7 -1.00 -9.81 4.23
C GLY A 7 -0.46 -10.56 3.02
N VAL A 8 -0.89 -11.81 2.83
CA VAL A 8 -0.42 -12.71 1.77
C VAL A 8 -0.77 -12.22 0.36
N SER A 9 0.02 -12.57 -0.66
CA SER A 9 -0.28 -12.19 -2.05
C SER A 9 -1.71 -12.61 -2.44
N GLY A 10 -2.42 -11.74 -3.17
CA GLY A 10 -3.82 -11.95 -3.53
C GLY A 10 -4.87 -11.60 -2.45
N SER A 11 -4.48 -11.22 -1.23
CA SER A 11 -5.43 -10.88 -0.15
C SER A 11 -6.15 -9.53 -0.29
N GLY A 12 -5.98 -8.81 -1.42
CA GLY A 12 -6.69 -7.54 -1.68
C GLY A 12 -6.14 -6.29 -0.98
N LYS A 13 -4.92 -6.31 -0.43
CA LYS A 13 -4.30 -5.18 0.29
C LYS A 13 -4.28 -3.89 -0.51
N THR A 14 -3.92 -3.96 -1.79
CA THR A 14 -3.85 -2.79 -2.68
C THR A 14 -5.23 -2.17 -2.89
N THR A 15 -6.29 -2.99 -2.98
CA THR A 15 -7.67 -2.51 -3.12
C THR A 15 -8.11 -1.76 -1.87
N ILE A 16 -7.97 -2.38 -0.71
CA ILE A 16 -8.34 -1.74 0.58
C ILE A 16 -7.49 -0.51 0.87
N GLY A 17 -6.19 -0.54 0.56
CA GLY A 17 -5.30 0.59 0.79
C GLY A 17 -5.65 1.82 -0.05
N LYS A 18 -6.08 1.63 -1.29
CA LYS A 18 -6.58 2.73 -2.13
C LYS A 18 -7.87 3.31 -1.57
N MET A 19 -8.86 2.47 -1.23
CA MET A 19 -10.14 2.92 -0.66
C MET A 19 -9.95 3.66 0.67
N LEU A 20 -9.05 3.17 1.52
CA LEU A 20 -8.73 3.79 2.81
C LEU A 20 -8.03 5.15 2.60
N ALA A 21 -7.08 5.22 1.67
CA ALA A 21 -6.40 6.46 1.35
C ALA A 21 -7.37 7.52 0.80
N GLU A 22 -8.28 7.14 -0.11
CA GLU A 22 -9.32 8.03 -0.60
C GLU A 22 -10.23 8.53 0.53
N SER A 23 -10.69 7.64 1.41
CA SER A 23 -11.57 7.99 2.53
C SER A 23 -10.92 8.91 3.55
N LEU A 24 -9.60 8.82 3.71
CA LEU A 24 -8.81 9.65 4.62
C LEU A 24 -8.21 10.89 3.94
N HIS A 25 -8.43 11.07 2.63
CA HIS A 25 -7.73 12.06 1.80
C HIS A 25 -6.20 11.98 1.92
N TRP A 26 -5.67 10.75 2.03
CA TRP A 26 -4.24 10.47 2.14
C TRP A 26 -3.67 9.94 0.83
N GLN A 27 -2.35 9.95 0.71
CA GLN A 27 -1.67 9.31 -0.40
C GLN A 27 -1.50 7.82 -0.15
N PHE A 28 -1.91 7.01 -1.13
CA PHE A 28 -1.57 5.60 -1.19
C PHE A 28 -0.22 5.44 -1.90
N ARG A 29 0.71 4.68 -1.30
CA ARG A 29 1.93 4.21 -1.95
C ARG A 29 2.04 2.71 -1.82
N ASP A 30 2.38 2.06 -2.92
CA ASP A 30 2.61 0.63 -2.92
C ASP A 30 4.01 0.31 -2.38
N ALA A 31 4.10 -0.68 -1.50
CA ALA A 31 5.36 -1.05 -0.85
C ALA A 31 6.35 -1.68 -1.85
N ASP A 32 5.84 -2.34 -2.89
CA ASP A 32 6.66 -2.95 -3.95
C ASP A 32 7.45 -1.90 -4.76
N ALA A 33 7.01 -0.64 -4.76
CA ALA A 33 7.72 0.46 -5.43
C ALA A 33 8.97 0.93 -4.68
N PHE A 34 9.20 0.44 -3.45
CA PHE A 34 10.38 0.75 -2.65
C PHE A 34 11.49 -0.29 -2.77
N HIS A 35 11.34 -1.29 -3.65
CA HIS A 35 12.47 -2.14 -4.01
C HIS A 35 13.55 -1.26 -4.63
N SER A 36 14.72 -1.23 -3.98
CA SER A 36 15.90 -0.64 -4.57
C SER A 36 16.24 -1.44 -5.84
N PRO A 37 16.67 -0.80 -6.94
CA PRO A 37 17.23 -1.55 -8.06
C PRO A 37 18.35 -2.44 -7.51
N GLU A 38 18.19 -3.75 -7.65
CA GLU A 38 19.19 -4.73 -7.24
C GLU A 38 20.51 -4.43 -7.97
N ASN A 39 21.62 -4.40 -7.22
CA ASN A 39 22.98 -4.17 -7.73
C ASN A 39 23.49 -5.32 -8.60
#